data_AF-A0AAW5QZZ0-F1
#
_entry.id   AF-A0AAW5QZZ0-F1
#
_cell.length_a   1.000
_cell.length_b   1.000
_cell.length_c   1.000
_cell.angle_alpha   90.00
_cell.angle_beta   90.00
_cell.angle_gamma   90.00
#
_symmetry.space_group_name_H-M   'P 1'
#
loop_
_entity.id
_entity.type
_entity.pdbx_description
1 polymer ?
#
loop_
_entity_poly.entity_id
_entity_poly.type
_entity_poly.pdbx_seq_one_letter_code
_entity_poly.pdbx_strand_id
1 'polypeptide(L)' 'MGYARLFPDTIDVLVTLCCDYGYCAMPKVARAAAGQIRAVDPAFSVRRYAQSQPYEDQAVLGHIVESLRQAGLSD' A
#
# COMPACT_ATOMS: atom_id res chain seq x y z
N MET A 1 21.98 1.04 -7.24
CA MET A 1 21.64 2.30 -6.54
C MET A 1 20.40 2.03 -5.71
N GLY A 2 20.55 1.99 -4.39
CA GLY A 2 19.46 1.73 -3.45
C GLY A 2 18.74 3.04 -3.13
N TYR A 3 17.44 3.11 -3.43
CA TYR A 3 16.65 4.26 -3.02
C TYR A 3 16.44 4.22 -1.51
N ALA A 4 17.05 5.21 -0.87
CA ALA A 4 16.62 5.89 0.35
C ALA A 4 16.04 5.04 1.49
N ARG A 5 16.84 4.88 2.55
CA ARG A 5 16.36 4.73 3.92
C ARG A 5 15.58 6.00 4.31
N LEU A 6 14.30 6.06 3.96
CA LEU A 6 13.31 6.88 4.66
C LEU A 6 12.51 5.88 5.49
N PHE A 7 12.70 5.91 6.81
CA PHE A 7 11.98 5.12 7.84
C PHE A 7 11.11 3.95 7.32
N PRO A 8 11.69 2.75 7.11
CA PRO A 8 11.05 1.62 6.44
C PRO A 8 9.97 0.88 7.26
N ASP A 9 9.49 1.45 8.37
CA ASP A 9 8.61 0.76 9.33
C ASP A 9 7.17 1.30 9.39
N THR A 10 6.84 2.36 8.66
CA THR A 10 5.45 2.87 8.64
C THR A 10 4.73 2.29 7.43
N ILE A 11 3.85 1.32 7.68
CA ILE A 11 2.96 0.70 6.69
C ILE A 11 2.33 1.74 5.75
N ASP A 12 1.96 2.93 6.24
CA ASP A 12 1.46 4.04 5.43
C ASP A 12 2.38 4.45 4.28
N VAL A 13 3.71 4.51 4.48
CA VAL A 13 4.67 4.88 3.42
C VAL A 13 4.65 3.83 2.31
N LEU A 14 4.62 2.55 2.68
CA LEU A 14 4.55 1.46 1.71
C LEU A 14 3.20 1.44 0.98
N VAL A 15 2.12 1.80 1.67
CA VAL A 15 0.80 1.95 1.06
C VAL A 15 0.79 3.11 0.06
N THR A 16 1.36 4.26 0.40
CA THR A 16 1.52 5.39 -0.53
C THR A 16 2.31 4.96 -1.75
N LEU A 17 3.46 4.30 -1.57
CA LEU A 17 4.24 3.77 -2.70
C LEU A 17 3.46 2.76 -3.55
N CYS A 18 2.68 1.87 -2.93
CA CYS A 18 1.79 0.97 -3.67
C CYS A 18 0.81 1.73 -4.56
N CYS A 19 0.20 2.79 -4.03
CA CYS A 19 -0.75 3.61 -4.77
C CYS A 19 -0.05 4.39 -5.90
N ASP A 20 1.07 5.03 -5.62
CA ASP A 20 1.83 5.83 -6.60
C ASP A 20 2.35 4.96 -7.75
N TYR A 21 2.90 3.77 -7.45
CA TYR A 21 3.35 2.84 -8.47
C TYR A 21 2.19 2.21 -9.25
N GLY A 22 1.03 2.00 -8.62
CA GLY A 22 -0.20 1.62 -9.30
C GLY A 22 -0.64 2.69 -10.30
N TYR A 23 -0.66 3.95 -9.87
CA TYR A 23 -1.04 5.09 -10.72
C TYR A 23 -0.07 5.30 -11.89
N CYS A 24 1.23 5.11 -11.66
CA CYS A 24 2.26 5.21 -12.71
C CYS A 24 2.30 4.00 -13.67
N ALA A 25 1.34 3.07 -13.60
CA ALA A 25 1.32 1.83 -14.37
C ALA A 25 2.62 1.00 -14.23
N MET A 26 3.19 0.97 -13.02
CA MET A 26 4.41 0.21 -12.67
C MET A 26 4.08 -1.00 -11.78
N PRO A 27 3.34 -2.01 -12.27
CA PRO A 27 2.78 -3.07 -11.45
C PRO A 27 3.83 -3.96 -10.77
N LYS A 28 5.03 -4.09 -11.35
CA LYS A 28 6.12 -4.87 -10.74
C LYS A 28 6.61 -4.23 -9.43
N VAL A 29 6.74 -2.91 -9.40
CA VAL A 29 7.23 -2.17 -8.24
C VAL A 29 6.12 -2.03 -7.19
N ALA A 30 4.87 -1.84 -7.62
CA ALA A 30 3.70 -1.90 -6.74
C ALA A 30 3.62 -3.24 -5.99
N ARG A 31 3.79 -4.37 -6.70
CA ARG A 31 3.85 -5.70 -6.08
C ARG A 31 5.03 -5.87 -5.11
N ALA A 32 6.18 -5.26 -5.40
CA ALA A 32 7.32 -5.29 -4.50
C ALA A 32 7.06 -4.48 -3.21
N ALA A 33 6.37 -3.36 -3.29
CA ALA A 33 5.93 -2.59 -2.11
C ALA A 33 4.90 -3.37 -1.28
N ALA A 34 3.93 -4.03 -1.93
CA ALA A 34 3.00 -4.95 -1.27
C ALA A 34 3.70 -6.12 -0.57
N GLY A 35 4.75 -6.67 -1.19
CA GLY A 35 5.59 -7.69 -0.57
C GLY A 35 6.28 -7.19 0.72
N GLN A 36 6.73 -5.93 0.73
CA GLN A 36 7.32 -5.31 1.92
C GLN A 36 6.28 -5.08 3.01
N ILE A 37 5.04 -4.68 2.67
CA ILE A 37 3.94 -4.54 3.64
C ILE A 37 3.73 -5.87 4.36
N ARG A 38 3.64 -6.99 3.63
CA ARG A 38 3.49 -8.32 4.22
C ARG A 38 4.69 -8.78 5.04
N ALA A 39 5.90 -8.31 4.71
CA ALA A 39 7.10 -8.63 5.47
C ALA A 39 7.13 -7.89 6.83
N VAL A 40 6.60 -6.67 6.88
CA VAL A 40 6.49 -5.85 8.10
C VAL A 40 5.30 -6.28 8.96
N ASP A 41 4.12 -6.45 8.34
CA ASP A 41 2.90 -6.91 8.99
C ASP A 41 2.31 -8.10 8.21
N PRO A 42 2.65 -9.35 8.60
CA PRO A 42 2.08 -10.55 7.98
C PRO A 42 0.57 -10.69 8.16
N ALA A 43 -0.02 -10.00 9.14
CA ALA A 43 -1.45 -9.97 9.41
C ALA A 43 -2.13 -8.73 8.82
N PHE A 44 -1.42 -8.00 7.94
CA PHE A 44 -1.96 -6.83 7.26
C PHE A 44 -3.23 -7.20 6.51
N SER A 45 -4.30 -6.46 6.81
CA SER A 45 -5.59 -6.57 6.14
C SER A 45 -5.90 -5.25 5.46
N VAL A 46 -6.17 -5.29 4.16
CA VAL A 46 -6.57 -4.11 3.39
C VAL A 46 -7.84 -3.49 3.98
N ARG A 47 -8.79 -4.32 4.45
CA ARG A 47 -10.03 -3.84 5.06
C ARG A 47 -9.75 -3.13 6.39
N ARG A 48 -8.94 -3.74 7.25
CA ARG A 48 -8.60 -3.17 8.57
C ARG A 48 -7.82 -1.86 8.41
N TYR A 49 -6.89 -1.82 7.46
CA TYR A 49 -6.17 -0.60 7.12
C TYR A 49 -7.12 0.50 6.65
N ALA A 50 -8.01 0.20 5.69
CA ALA A 50 -8.97 1.19 5.20
C ALA A 50 -9.87 1.76 6.32
N GLN A 51 -10.27 0.92 7.30
CA GLN A 51 -11.06 1.35 8.45
C GLN A 51 -10.30 2.23 9.45
N SER A 52 -8.97 2.17 9.49
CA SER A 52 -8.15 2.98 10.40
C SER A 52 -7.79 4.35 9.83
N GLN A 53 -8.07 4.59 8.55
CA GLN A 53 -7.71 5.85 7.89
C GLN A 53 -8.73 6.96 8.20
N PRO A 54 -8.28 8.22 8.37
CA PRO A 54 -9.14 9.34 8.75
C PRO A 54 -9.89 9.98 7.56
N TYR A 55 -9.90 9.35 6.38
CA TYR A 55 -10.48 9.96 5.18
C TYR A 55 -12.01 9.97 5.25
N GLU A 56 -12.60 11.17 5.19
CA GLU A 56 -14.05 11.35 5.09
C GLU A 56 -14.58 10.94 3.70
N ASP A 57 -13.78 11.21 2.66
CA ASP A 57 -14.11 10.88 1.28
C ASP A 57 -13.90 9.38 1.01
N GLN A 58 -15.01 8.68 0.79
CA GLN A 58 -15.02 7.25 0.48
C GLN A 58 -14.42 6.92 -0.89
N ALA A 59 -14.38 7.88 -1.83
CA ALA A 59 -13.72 7.67 -3.11
C ALA A 59 -12.21 7.52 -2.95
N VAL A 60 -11.60 8.34 -2.08
CA VAL A 60 -10.17 8.24 -1.74
C VAL A 60 -9.84 6.88 -1.14
N LEU A 61 -10.65 6.43 -0.17
CA LEU A 61 -10.51 5.08 0.40
C LEU A 61 -10.66 3.97 -0.64
N GLY A 62 -11.64 4.10 -1.53
CA GLY A 62 -11.87 3.15 -2.61
C GLY A 62 -10.64 3.02 -3.53
N HIS A 63 -10.01 4.14 -3.88
CA HIS A 63 -8.80 4.15 -4.70
C HIS A 63 -7.60 3.48 -4.01
N ILE A 64 -7.43 3.73 -2.71
CA ILE A 64 -6.36 3.09 -1.93
C ILE A 64 -6.59 1.57 -1.86
N VAL A 65 -7.81 1.15 -1.51
CA VAL A 65 -8.18 -0.28 -1.42
C VAL A 65 -7.95 -0.99 -2.75
N GLU A 66 -8.38 -0.40 -3.86
CA GLU A 66 -8.23 -0.98 -5.19
C GLU A 66 -6.74 -1.09 -5.57
N SER A 67 -5.95 -0.04 -5.32
CA SER A 67 -4.51 -0.04 -5.61
C SER A 67 -3.78 -1.14 -4.85
N LEU A 68 -4.10 -1.32 -3.56
CA LEU A 68 -3.50 -2.38 -2.74
C LEU A 68 -3.90 -3.78 -3.22
N ARG A 69 -5.15 -3.97 -3.62
CA ARG A 69 -5.64 -5.25 -4.19
C ARG A 69 -4.97 -5.58 -5.51
N GLN A 70 -4.85 -4.62 -6.41
CA GLN A 70 -4.15 -4.79 -7.68
C GLN A 70 -2.65 -5.09 -7.49
N ALA A 71 -2.05 -4.55 -6.42
CA ALA A 71 -0.69 -4.88 -6.00
C ALA A 71 -0.55 -6.27 -5.35
N GLY A 72 -1.67 -6.98 -5.11
CA GLY A 72 -1.69 -8.36 -4.62
C GLY A 72 -1.89 -8.50 -3.11
N LEU A 73 -2.29 -7.44 -2.41
CA LEU A 73 -2.70 -7.51 -1.01
C LEU A 73 -4.17 -7.93 -0.91
N SER A 74 -4.44 -8.91 -0.06
CA SER A 74 -5.78 -9.39 0.27
C SER A 74 -6.10 -9.13 1.75
N ASP A 75 -7.33 -9.45 2.17
CA ASP A 75 -7.58 -9.77 3.58
C ASP A 75 -6.85 -11.06 3.96
#